data_AF-A0A2P2KR39-F1
#
_entry.id   AF-A0A2P2KR39-F1
#
_cell.length_a   1.000
_cell.length_b   1.000
_cell.length_c   1.000
_cell.angle_alpha   90.00
_cell.angle_beta   90.00
_cell.angle_gamma   90.00
#
_symmetry.space_group_name_H-M   'P 1'
#
loop_
_entity.id
_entity.type
_entity.pdbx_description
1 polymer ?
#
loop_
_entity_poly.entity_id
_entity_poly.type
_entity_poly.pdbx_seq_one_letter_code
_entity_poly.pdbx_strand_id
1 'polypeptide(L)'
;MENLQRLSDTNYIPTKEDVLYARVRTTGVVEIQFSPVGENKKSGEVYRLFDVGGQRNERRKWIHLFEGVTAVIFCAAISEYDQMLFEDENKNRMMETKELFEWVLKQPCFEKTSFMLFLNKFDIFEKKILKVPLNACEWFKDYQPISTGKQEIEHAYE
;
A
#
# COMPACT_ATOMS: atom_id res chain seq x y z
N MET A 1 17.53 -11.50 -7.22
CA MET A 1 18.46 -12.61 -7.51
C MET A 1 19.91 -12.30 -7.13
N GLU A 2 20.29 -11.03 -6.97
CA GLU A 2 21.68 -10.64 -6.66
C GLU A 2 22.16 -11.07 -5.25
N ASN A 3 21.25 -11.25 -4.30
CA ASN A 3 21.56 -11.65 -2.92
C ASN A 3 21.60 -13.17 -2.67
N LEU A 4 21.52 -14.02 -3.72
CA LEU A 4 21.37 -15.47 -3.56
C LEU A 4 22.47 -16.10 -2.69
N GLN A 5 23.73 -15.74 -2.92
CA GLN A 5 24.86 -16.30 -2.17
C GLN A 5 24.77 -15.99 -0.67
N ARG A 6 24.37 -14.76 -0.32
CA ARG A 6 24.17 -14.34 1.08
C ARG A 6 22.98 -15.05 1.73
N LEU A 7 21.88 -15.20 0.98
CA LEU A 7 20.65 -15.84 1.44
C LEU A 7 20.79 -17.37 1.60
N SER A 8 21.73 -18.00 0.88
CA SER A 8 21.97 -19.44 0.92
C SER A 8 23.01 -19.88 1.95
N ASP A 9 23.63 -18.94 2.66
CA ASP A 9 24.64 -19.27 3.68
C ASP A 9 24.01 -20.08 4.83
N THR A 10 24.70 -21.13 5.28
CA THR A 10 24.25 -21.99 6.40
C THR A 10 24.05 -21.22 7.70
N ASN A 11 24.74 -20.10 7.88
CA ASN A 11 24.65 -19.24 9.06
C ASN A 11 23.94 -17.90 8.74
N TYR A 12 23.10 -17.87 7.70
CA TYR A 12 22.39 -16.67 7.29
C TYR A 12 21.51 -16.12 8.42
N ILE A 13 21.71 -14.83 8.73
CA ILE A 13 20.85 -14.03 9.61
C ILE A 13 20.23 -12.91 8.77
N PRO A 14 18.89 -12.80 8.71
CA PRO A 14 18.23 -11.75 7.95
C PRO A 14 18.59 -10.35 8.43
N THR A 15 18.90 -9.47 7.48
CA THR A 15 19.02 -8.03 7.75
C THR A 15 17.63 -7.40 7.88
N LYS A 16 17.57 -6.17 8.39
CA LYS A 16 16.30 -5.40 8.43
C LYS A 16 15.69 -5.24 7.04
N GLU A 17 16.53 -5.04 6.03
CA GLU A 17 16.11 -4.90 4.63
C GLU A 17 15.52 -6.22 4.10
N ASP A 18 16.12 -7.36 4.41
CA ASP A 18 15.58 -8.67 4.04
C ASP A 18 14.19 -8.91 4.63
N VAL A 19 14.00 -8.53 5.89
CA VAL A 19 12.71 -8.65 6.58
C VAL A 19 11.66 -7.74 5.94
N LEU A 20 12.03 -6.52 5.54
CA LEU A 20 11.12 -5.60 4.83
C LEU A 20 10.76 -6.11 3.42
N TYR A 21 11.67 -6.79 2.74
CA TYR A 21 11.41 -7.40 1.42
C TYR A 21 10.71 -8.77 1.51
N ALA A 22 10.73 -9.43 2.66
CA ALA A 22 10.10 -10.73 2.85
C ALA A 22 8.59 -10.62 2.61
N ARG A 23 8.09 -11.32 1.59
CA ARG A 23 6.68 -11.27 1.20
C ARG A 23 5.92 -12.46 1.80
N VAL A 24 5.20 -12.20 2.89
CA VAL A 24 4.25 -13.14 3.48
C VAL A 24 2.85 -12.53 3.40
N ARG A 25 1.85 -13.30 2.97
CA ARG A 25 0.47 -12.83 2.95
C ARG A 25 -0.07 -12.79 4.39
N THR A 26 -0.57 -11.65 4.82
CA THR A 26 -1.25 -11.51 6.11
C THR A 26 -2.62 -12.21 6.04
N THR A 27 -2.81 -13.26 6.84
CA THR A 27 -4.06 -14.06 6.92
C THR A 27 -4.85 -13.81 8.22
N GLY A 28 -4.52 -12.74 8.93
CA GLY A 28 -5.07 -12.43 10.25
C GLY A 28 -5.02 -10.93 10.54
N VAL A 29 -5.17 -10.61 11.83
CA VAL A 29 -5.05 -9.25 12.35
C VAL A 29 -3.85 -9.23 13.28
N VAL A 30 -2.94 -8.29 13.06
CA VAL A 30 -1.80 -8.04 13.96
C VAL A 30 -1.99 -6.67 14.59
N GLU A 31 -1.86 -6.59 15.92
CA GLU A 31 -1.91 -5.33 16.66
C GLU A 31 -0.51 -4.98 17.16
N ILE A 32 -0.12 -3.72 16.99
CA ILE A 32 1.04 -3.14 17.67
C ILE A 32 0.63 -1.88 18.43
N GLN A 33 1.25 -1.65 19.57
CA GLN A 33 1.05 -0.43 20.36
C GLN A 33 2.35 0.36 20.45
N PHE A 34 2.29 1.65 20.19
CA PHE A 34 3.46 2.52 20.27
C PHE A 34 3.10 3.96 20.63
N SER A 35 4.07 4.69 21.16
CA SER A 35 3.99 6.15 21.35
C SER A 35 5.06 6.83 20.47
N PRO A 36 4.73 7.84 19.66
CA PRO A 36 5.65 8.38 18.66
C PRO A 36 6.85 9.11 19.28
N VAL A 37 6.70 9.66 20.49
CA VAL A 37 7.73 10.45 21.17
C VAL A 37 8.55 9.64 22.21
N GLY A 38 8.29 8.33 22.33
CA GLY A 38 8.89 7.48 23.36
C GLY A 38 8.49 7.87 24.80
N GLU A 39 9.08 7.22 25.80
CA GLU A 39 8.77 7.46 27.23
C GLU A 39 9.12 8.89 27.73
N ASN A 40 9.82 9.70 26.92
CA ASN A 40 10.50 10.92 27.35
C ASN A 40 9.72 12.23 27.17
N LYS A 41 8.44 12.23 26.73
CA LYS A 41 7.62 13.47 26.70
C LYS A 41 6.14 13.24 27.05
N LYS A 42 5.58 14.25 27.72
CA LYS A 42 4.25 14.36 28.39
C LYS A 42 3.01 14.06 27.55
N SER A 43 3.09 13.82 26.25
CA SER A 43 1.94 13.39 25.46
C SER A 43 1.76 11.90 25.72
N GLY A 44 0.92 11.53 26.69
CA GLY A 44 0.53 10.14 26.96
C GLY A 44 -0.29 9.50 25.83
N GLU A 45 -0.05 9.90 24.58
CA GLU A 45 -0.72 9.42 23.38
C GLU A 45 -0.10 8.08 22.99
N VAL A 46 -0.94 7.06 23.03
CA VAL A 46 -0.62 5.69 22.64
C VAL A 46 -1.45 5.36 21.42
N TYR A 47 -0.79 4.97 20.33
CA TYR A 47 -1.43 4.49 19.13
C TYR A 47 -1.51 2.97 19.16
N ARG A 48 -2.66 2.45 18.76
CA ARG A 48 -2.88 1.03 18.49
C ARG A 48 -3.04 0.88 16.98
N LEU A 49 -2.04 0.30 16.32
CA LEU A 49 -2.06 0.05 14.88
C LEU A 49 -2.47 -1.40 14.63
N PHE A 50 -3.48 -1.57 13.77
CA PHE A 50 -3.94 -2.87 13.31
C PHE A 50 -3.52 -3.08 11.86
N ASP A 51 -2.75 -4.13 11.59
CA ASP A 51 -2.43 -4.60 10.24
C ASP A 51 -3.37 -5.76 9.87
N VAL A 52 -3.94 -5.69 8.67
CA VAL A 52 -4.92 -6.65 8.16
C VAL A 52 -4.63 -7.04 6.72
N GLY A 53 -4.92 -8.30 6.39
CA GLY A 53 -4.86 -8.77 5.01
C GLY A 53 -5.78 -7.97 4.08
N GLY A 54 -5.23 -7.49 2.96
CA GLY A 54 -5.96 -6.72 1.94
C GLY A 54 -6.51 -7.53 0.76
N GLN A 55 -6.18 -8.82 0.67
CA GLN A 55 -6.71 -9.72 -0.36
C GLN A 55 -8.21 -9.92 -0.18
N ARG A 56 -8.95 -10.18 -1.26
CA ARG A 56 -10.43 -10.21 -1.25
C ARG A 56 -11.01 -11.12 -0.16
N ASN A 57 -10.40 -12.28 0.10
CA ASN A 57 -10.87 -13.22 1.13
C ASN A 57 -10.66 -12.70 2.56
N GLU A 58 -9.64 -11.87 2.78
CA GLU A 58 -9.30 -11.34 4.11
C GLU A 58 -10.14 -10.12 4.48
N ARG A 59 -10.66 -9.38 3.49
CA ARG A 59 -11.49 -8.18 3.71
C ARG A 59 -12.76 -8.44 4.53
N ARG A 60 -13.24 -9.69 4.57
CA ARG A 60 -14.38 -10.09 5.42
C ARG A 60 -14.12 -9.84 6.91
N LYS A 61 -12.85 -9.81 7.34
CA LYS A 61 -12.44 -9.57 8.72
C LYS A 61 -12.41 -8.09 9.10
N TRP A 62 -12.42 -7.18 8.12
CA TRP A 62 -12.23 -5.75 8.34
C TRP A 62 -13.34 -5.13 9.19
N ILE A 63 -14.59 -5.54 8.98
CA ILE A 63 -15.75 -4.97 9.68
C ILE A 63 -15.66 -5.09 11.21
N HIS A 64 -14.93 -6.10 11.71
CA HIS A 64 -14.72 -6.31 13.14
C HIS A 64 -13.73 -5.32 13.78
N LEU A 65 -13.05 -4.50 12.97
CA LEU A 65 -12.03 -3.55 13.42
C LEU A 65 -12.43 -2.09 13.19
N PHE A 66 -13.61 -1.84 12.64
CA PHE A 66 -14.02 -0.50 12.21
C PHE A 66 -14.60 0.37 13.34
N GLU A 67 -14.78 -0.17 14.54
CA GLU A 67 -15.28 0.59 15.67
C GLU A 67 -14.16 1.38 16.37
N GLY A 68 -14.40 2.67 16.64
CA GLY A 68 -13.46 3.51 17.39
C GLY A 68 -12.18 3.89 16.64
N VAL A 69 -12.16 3.78 15.31
CA VAL A 69 -10.98 4.09 14.49
C VAL A 69 -10.76 5.60 14.39
N THR A 70 -9.64 6.08 14.94
CA THR A 70 -9.23 7.49 14.84
C THR A 70 -8.80 7.85 13.42
N ALA A 71 -8.03 6.98 12.77
CA ALA A 71 -7.58 7.19 11.41
C ALA A 71 -7.42 5.87 10.64
N VAL A 72 -7.73 5.90 9.34
CA VAL A 72 -7.44 4.83 8.39
C VAL A 72 -6.20 5.21 7.59
N ILE A 73 -5.19 4.35 7.60
CA ILE A 73 -4.06 4.43 6.68
C ILE A 73 -4.36 3.51 5.51
N PHE A 74 -4.70 4.08 4.36
CA PHE A 74 -4.99 3.32 3.14
C PHE A 74 -3.76 3.33 2.22
N CYS A 75 -3.17 2.16 1.99
CA CYS A 75 -2.00 2.01 1.13
C CYS A 75 -2.41 1.64 -0.31
N ALA A 76 -2.26 2.57 -1.24
CA ALA A 76 -2.49 2.37 -2.67
C ALA A 76 -1.15 2.15 -3.38
N ALA A 77 -0.93 0.98 -3.98
CA ALA A 77 0.29 0.68 -4.71
C ALA A 77 0.24 1.29 -6.12
N ILE A 78 0.69 2.54 -6.27
CA ILE A 78 0.52 3.28 -7.52
C ILE A 78 1.24 2.65 -8.71
N SER A 79 2.33 1.92 -8.44
CA SER A 79 3.08 1.18 -9.46
C SER A 79 2.30 0.05 -10.16
N GLU A 80 1.12 -0.33 -9.68
CA GLU A 80 0.39 -1.52 -10.17
C GLU A 80 -0.63 -1.21 -11.28
N TYR A 81 -0.57 -0.03 -11.91
CA TYR A 81 -1.49 0.43 -12.94
C TYR A 81 -1.54 -0.42 -14.21
N ASP A 82 -0.50 -1.20 -14.49
CA ASP A 82 -0.40 -2.12 -15.64
C ASP A 82 -0.51 -3.60 -15.23
N GLN A 83 -0.87 -3.89 -13.97
CA GLN A 83 -0.90 -5.25 -13.42
C GLN A 83 -2.33 -5.76 -13.24
N MET A 84 -2.49 -7.08 -13.31
CA MET A 84 -3.74 -7.77 -12.98
C MET A 84 -3.70 -8.35 -11.56
N LEU A 85 -4.86 -8.52 -10.93
CA LEU A 85 -4.96 -9.14 -9.60
C LEU A 85 -4.45 -10.58 -9.63
N PHE A 86 -3.99 -11.05 -8.47
CA PHE A 86 -3.66 -12.46 -8.31
C PHE A 86 -4.93 -13.31 -8.27
N GLU A 87 -6.01 -12.77 -7.70
CA GLU A 87 -7.30 -13.45 -7.57
C GLU A 87 -8.13 -13.44 -8.86
N ASP A 88 -7.83 -12.54 -9.81
CA ASP A 88 -8.59 -12.34 -11.04
C ASP A 88 -7.71 -11.69 -12.12
N GLU A 89 -7.27 -12.50 -13.09
CA GLU A 89 -6.38 -12.06 -14.16
C GLU A 89 -7.04 -11.09 -15.16
N ASN A 90 -8.36 -10.89 -15.08
CA ASN A 90 -9.08 -9.92 -15.92
C ASN A 90 -9.30 -8.57 -15.22
N LYS A 91 -8.94 -8.46 -13.93
CA LYS A 91 -9.13 -7.24 -13.14
C LYS A 91 -7.82 -6.51 -12.93
N ASN A 92 -7.72 -5.30 -13.49
CA ASN A 92 -6.58 -4.42 -13.25
C ASN A 92 -6.48 -4.02 -11.76
N ARG A 93 -5.27 -4.07 -11.20
CA ARG A 93 -5.02 -3.81 -9.77
C ARG A 93 -5.30 -2.37 -9.35
N MET A 94 -5.00 -1.41 -10.20
CA MET A 94 -5.30 -0.01 -9.91
C MET A 94 -6.81 0.25 -9.91
N MET A 95 -7.55 -0.38 -10.82
CA MET A 95 -9.03 -0.32 -10.81
C MET A 95 -9.61 -0.95 -9.53
N GLU A 96 -9.08 -2.10 -9.09
CA GLU A 96 -9.47 -2.69 -7.79
C GLU A 96 -9.13 -1.74 -6.62
N THR A 97 -7.97 -1.10 -6.65
CA THR A 97 -7.55 -0.15 -5.60
C THR A 97 -8.49 1.05 -5.52
N LYS A 98 -8.88 1.61 -6.68
CA LYS A 98 -9.86 2.68 -6.80
C LYS A 98 -11.21 2.27 -6.19
N GLU A 99 -11.77 1.16 -6.65
CA GLU A 99 -13.09 0.68 -6.21
C GLU A 99 -13.09 0.33 -4.72
N LEU A 100 -12.01 -0.28 -4.22
CA LEU A 100 -11.86 -0.58 -2.80
C LEU A 100 -11.78 0.70 -1.98
N PHE A 101 -11.01 1.70 -2.41
CA PHE A 101 -10.91 2.96 -1.69
C PHE A 101 -12.26 3.69 -1.64
N GLU A 102 -12.98 3.75 -2.77
CA GLU A 102 -14.34 4.30 -2.82
C GLU A 102 -15.30 3.56 -1.88
N TRP A 103 -15.19 2.23 -1.79
CA TRP A 103 -16.00 1.43 -0.86
C TRP A 103 -15.66 1.73 0.60
N VAL A 104 -14.38 1.86 0.94
CA VAL A 104 -13.93 2.20 2.30
C VAL A 104 -14.45 3.58 2.70
N LEU A 105 -14.35 4.58 1.81
CA LEU A 105 -14.83 5.94 2.07
C LEU A 105 -16.34 6.02 2.33
N LYS A 106 -17.12 5.06 1.81
CA LYS A 106 -18.58 4.99 1.99
C LYS A 106 -19.02 4.27 3.26
N GLN A 107 -18.09 3.76 4.08
CA GLN A 107 -18.47 3.06 5.31
C GLN A 107 -18.99 4.06 6.37
N PRO A 108 -20.20 3.87 6.93
CA PRO A 108 -20.78 4.81 7.89
C PRO A 108 -19.93 5.02 9.15
N CYS A 109 -19.22 3.98 9.61
CA CYS A 109 -18.34 4.04 10.76
C CYS A 109 -17.11 4.96 10.57
N PHE A 110 -16.83 5.40 9.34
CA PHE A 110 -15.72 6.29 9.03
C PHE A 110 -16.12 7.74 8.77
N GLU A 111 -17.37 8.12 9.05
CA GLU A 111 -17.88 9.49 8.81
C GLU A 111 -16.98 10.59 9.39
N LYS A 112 -16.37 10.35 10.56
CA LYS A 112 -15.48 11.31 11.24
C LYS A 112 -14.02 10.84 11.32
N THR A 113 -13.71 9.71 10.70
CA THR A 113 -12.39 9.10 10.75
C THR A 113 -11.45 9.82 9.80
N SER A 114 -10.23 10.11 10.25
CA SER A 114 -9.22 10.74 9.41
C SER A 114 -8.68 9.73 8.39
N PHE A 115 -8.45 10.15 7.15
CA PHE A 115 -7.88 9.30 6.11
C PHE A 115 -6.46 9.76 5.77
N MET A 116 -5.51 8.83 5.90
CA MET A 116 -4.14 8.98 5.40
C MET A 116 -3.99 8.07 4.19
N LEU A 117 -3.97 8.66 2.99
CA LEU A 117 -3.77 7.92 1.75
C LEU A 117 -2.26 7.85 1.45
N PHE A 118 -1.70 6.65 1.51
CA PHE A 118 -0.30 6.41 1.15
C PHE A 118 -0.23 5.89 -0.28
N LEU A 119 0.26 6.73 -1.18
CA LEU A 119 0.60 6.36 -2.55
C LEU A 119 1.96 5.64 -2.53
N ASN A 120 1.91 4.33 -2.30
CA ASN A 120 3.07 3.50 -2.02
C ASN A 120 3.71 2.93 -3.31
N LYS A 121 4.95 2.45 -3.20
CA LYS A 121 5.77 1.91 -4.30
C LYS A 121 6.12 2.96 -5.36
N PHE A 122 6.31 4.21 -4.93
CA PHE A 122 6.72 5.30 -5.81
C PHE A 122 8.06 5.01 -6.51
N ASP A 123 8.99 4.34 -5.82
CA ASP A 123 10.28 3.89 -6.36
C ASP A 123 10.15 2.96 -7.58
N ILE A 124 9.10 2.11 -7.59
CA ILE A 124 8.79 1.25 -8.73
C ILE A 124 8.05 2.05 -9.81
N PHE A 125 7.14 2.93 -9.41
CA PHE A 125 6.39 3.79 -10.32
C PHE A 125 7.31 4.70 -11.16
N GLU A 126 8.27 5.37 -10.51
CA GLU A 126 9.27 6.25 -11.14
C GLU A 126 10.00 5.56 -12.31
N LYS A 127 10.34 4.28 -12.14
CA LYS A 127 11.04 3.50 -13.18
C LYS A 127 10.11 2.99 -14.27
N LYS A 128 8.82 2.84 -13.96
CA LYS A 128 7.82 2.21 -14.84
C LYS A 128 7.16 3.21 -15.77
N ILE A 129 6.85 4.41 -15.28
CA ILE A 129 6.13 5.44 -16.04
C ILE A 129 6.83 5.82 -17.35
N LEU A 130 8.17 5.80 -17.35
CA LEU A 130 8.99 6.07 -18.54
C LEU A 130 8.97 4.94 -19.59
N LYS A 131 8.38 3.78 -19.27
CA LYS A 131 8.38 2.57 -20.12
C LYS A 131 6.98 2.10 -20.48
N VAL A 132 6.02 2.27 -19.57
CA VAL A 132 4.62 1.85 -19.73
C VAL A 132 3.74 3.06 -19.49
N PRO A 133 2.95 3.51 -20.49
CA PRO A 133 2.10 4.68 -20.34
C PRO A 133 0.98 4.43 -19.31
N LEU A 134 0.57 5.47 -18.57
CA LEU A 134 -0.55 5.39 -17.61
C LEU A 134 -1.84 4.93 -18.27
N ASN A 135 -2.04 5.24 -19.55
CA ASN A 135 -3.21 4.88 -20.35
C ASN A 135 -3.44 3.35 -20.44
N ALA A 136 -2.47 2.53 -20.04
CA ALA A 136 -2.64 1.10 -19.85
C ALA A 136 -3.69 0.76 -18.77
N CYS A 137 -3.94 1.67 -17.83
CA CYS A 137 -5.02 1.59 -16.87
C CYS A 137 -6.25 2.34 -17.37
N GLU A 138 -7.43 1.73 -17.20
CA GLU A 138 -8.69 2.36 -17.60
C GLU A 138 -8.94 3.71 -16.92
N TRP A 139 -8.55 3.85 -15.65
CA TRP A 139 -8.77 5.09 -14.91
C TRP A 139 -7.97 6.28 -15.49
N PHE A 140 -6.86 6.00 -16.17
CA PHE A 140 -5.93 7.01 -16.68
C PHE A 140 -5.88 7.06 -18.21
N LYS A 141 -6.95 6.60 -18.88
CA LYS A 141 -7.04 6.55 -20.36
C LYS A 141 -6.80 7.91 -21.02
N ASP A 142 -7.16 9.01 -20.36
CA ASP A 142 -7.06 10.37 -20.90
C ASP A 142 -5.74 11.08 -20.54
N TYR A 143 -4.83 10.41 -19.82
CA TYR A 143 -3.53 10.99 -19.47
C TYR A 143 -2.72 11.35 -20.73
N GLN A 144 -2.09 12.52 -20.72
CA GLN A 144 -1.23 12.98 -21.81
C GLN A 144 0.16 13.33 -21.25
N PRO A 145 1.22 12.65 -21.69
CA PRO A 145 2.58 13.00 -21.28
C PRO A 145 2.95 14.40 -21.80
N ILE A 146 3.56 15.22 -20.94
CA ILE A 146 3.89 16.61 -21.27
C ILE A 146 5.40 16.88 -21.29
N SER A 147 6.20 16.00 -20.71
CA SER A 147 7.66 16.16 -20.63
C SER A 147 8.38 14.82 -20.77
N THR A 148 9.66 14.80 -20.39
CA THR A 148 10.49 13.59 -20.35
C THR A 148 11.26 13.51 -19.04
N GLY A 149 11.70 12.30 -18.68
CA GLY A 149 12.51 12.08 -17.48
C GLY A 149 11.79 12.49 -16.20
N LYS A 150 12.47 13.20 -15.30
CA LYS A 150 11.94 13.53 -13.96
C LYS A 150 10.69 14.41 -13.98
N GLN A 151 10.62 15.37 -14.90
CA GLN A 151 9.46 16.24 -15.02
C GLN A 151 8.20 15.46 -15.42
N GLU A 152 8.36 14.42 -16.25
CA GLU A 152 7.25 13.54 -16.62
C GLU A 152 6.81 12.66 -15.44
N ILE A 153 7.75 12.20 -14.61
CA ILE A 153 7.43 11.42 -13.40
C ILE A 153 6.63 12.26 -12.41
N GLU A 154 7.04 13.52 -12.19
CA GLU A 154 6.32 14.45 -11.30
C GLU A 154 4.93 14.73 -11.85
N HIS A 155 4.80 15.03 -13.15
CA HIS A 155 3.50 15.26 -13.77
C HIS A 155 2.57 14.04 -13.69
N ALA A 156 3.10 12.83 -13.89
CA ALA A 156 2.34 11.59 -13.78
C ALA A 156 1.90 11.26 -12.35
N TYR A 157 2.52 11.88 -11.35
CA TYR A 157 2.21 11.68 -9.94
C TYR A 157 1.18 12.68 -9.39
N GLU A 158 1.08 13.86 -10.01
CA GLU A 158 0.09 14.90 -9.69
C GLU A 158 -1.33 14.54 -10.16
#